data_AF-A0A0Q4ECQ1-F1
#
_entry.id   AF-A0A0Q4ECQ1-F1
#
_cell.length_a   1.000
_cell.length_b   1.000
_cell.length_c   1.000
_cell.angle_alpha   90.00
_cell.angle_beta   90.00
_cell.angle_gamma   90.00
#
_symmetry.space_group_name_H-M   'P 1'
#
loop_
_entity.id
_entity.type
_entity.pdbx_description
1 polymer ?
#
loop_
_entity_poly.entity_id
_entity_poly.type
_entity_poly.pdbx_seq_one_letter_code
_entity_poly.pdbx_strand_id
1 'polypeptide(L)'
;MLAIDEKFLELNWCFANMGFKSLPKSLSSPLFVAWVAIAVSVTQMVISFPLLTSFYTAPDLMVSGSGSALKAKLSNGTYTLKNTGRGNATNVELGLNVRLGDRVVVMPAVANVITTDKEPILFDHARIEFSRLLPGETVTILVIGNKEGIIGSPLMQMLEGAKSSIPSVSYLRSDQGQGQVKQTINDYP
;
A
#
# COMPACT_ATOMS: atom_id res chain seq x y z
N MET A 1 17.30 -2.85 8.43
CA MET A 1 16.87 -2.58 9.82
C MET A 1 18.00 -2.89 10.81
N LEU A 2 19.20 -2.34 10.56
CA LEU A 2 20.44 -2.66 11.31
C LEU A 2 21.34 -1.42 11.56
N ALA A 3 20.90 -0.21 11.19
CA ALA A 3 21.69 1.02 11.33
C ALA A 3 21.38 1.84 12.60
N ILE A 4 20.48 1.35 13.45
CA ILE A 4 20.06 2.05 14.68
C ILE A 4 20.98 1.70 15.86
N ASP A 5 21.67 0.55 15.80
CA ASP A 5 22.45 0.02 16.92
C ASP A 5 23.82 0.71 17.11
N GLU A 6 24.53 1.04 16.02
CA GLU A 6 25.84 1.69 16.10
C GLU A 6 25.76 3.13 16.63
N LYS A 7 24.71 3.89 16.25
CA LYS A 7 24.54 5.26 16.77
C LYS A 7 24.15 5.29 18.24
N PHE A 8 23.51 4.24 18.75
CA PHE A 8 23.15 4.14 20.17
C PHE A 8 24.38 3.81 21.05
N LEU A 9 25.30 3.00 20.52
CA LEU A 9 26.59 2.72 21.16
C LEU A 9 27.54 3.93 21.16
N GLU A 10 27.59 4.71 20.08
CA GLU A 10 28.39 5.94 20.05
C GLU A 10 27.88 7.02 21.01
N LEU A 11 26.56 7.14 21.19
CA LEU A 11 25.98 8.07 22.18
C LEU A 11 26.35 7.68 23.61
N ASN A 12 26.30 6.39 23.96
CA ASN A 12 26.73 5.92 25.29
C ASN A 12 28.22 6.11 25.54
N TRP A 13 29.07 5.95 24.51
CA TRP A 13 30.51 6.22 24.63
C TRP A 13 30.81 7.71 24.78
N CYS A 14 30.04 8.58 24.11
CA CYS A 14 30.15 10.04 24.26
C CYS A 14 29.76 10.51 25.68
N PHE A 15 28.74 9.92 26.30
CA PHE A 15 28.37 10.21 27.70
C PHE A 15 29.40 9.70 28.71
N ALA A 16 30.06 8.57 28.44
CA ALA A 16 31.09 8.03 29.33
C ALA A 16 32.42 8.80 29.26
N ASN A 17 32.75 9.39 28.10
CA ASN A 17 34.00 10.13 27.87
C ASN A 17 33.87 11.66 27.95
N MET A 18 32.66 12.20 28.13
CA MET A 18 32.50 13.55 28.67
C MET A 18 32.90 13.51 30.14
N GLY A 19 34.21 13.61 30.38
CA GLY A 19 34.77 13.86 31.69
C GLY A 19 34.01 15.01 32.33
N PHE A 20 33.20 14.67 33.34
CA PHE A 20 32.49 15.59 34.22
C PHE A 20 33.56 16.38 34.99
N LYS A 21 34.20 17.34 34.33
CA LYS A 21 34.99 18.40 34.95
C LYS A 21 34.01 19.20 35.80
N SER A 22 33.92 18.80 37.07
CA SER A 22 33.31 19.50 38.19
C SER A 22 32.17 20.44 37.79
N LEU A 23 30.97 19.89 37.62
CA LEU A 23 29.78 20.73 37.67
C LEU A 23 29.78 21.52 38.99
N PRO A 24 29.34 22.79 38.98
CA PRO A 24 29.30 23.62 40.17
C PRO A 24 28.55 22.90 41.29
N LYS A 25 29.04 23.01 42.54
CA LYS A 25 28.53 22.30 43.75
C LYS A 25 27.02 22.42 43.99
N SER A 26 26.32 23.36 43.35
CA SER A 26 24.86 23.50 43.39
C SER A 26 24.09 22.59 42.42
N LEU A 27 24.76 22.01 41.43
CA LEU A 27 24.20 21.12 40.39
C LEU A 27 24.53 19.63 40.61
N SER A 28 25.30 19.29 41.64
CA SER A 28 25.77 17.92 41.94
C SER A 28 24.85 17.13 42.86
N SER A 29 23.62 17.60 43.14
CA SER A 29 22.65 16.81 43.89
C SER A 29 22.14 15.68 42.98
N PRO A 30 22.23 14.40 43.41
CA PRO A 30 21.68 13.26 42.66
C PRO A 30 20.20 13.47 42.27
N LEU A 31 19.47 14.23 43.08
CA LEU A 31 18.07 14.57 42.87
C LEU A 31 17.88 15.49 41.64
N PHE A 32 18.80 16.44 41.42
CA PHE A 32 18.78 17.31 40.25
C PHE A 32 19.08 16.53 38.96
N VAL A 33 20.09 15.65 39.01
CA VAL A 33 20.44 14.78 37.87
C VAL A 33 19.27 13.85 37.51
N ALA A 34 18.61 13.28 38.53
CA ALA A 34 17.42 12.45 38.33
C ALA A 34 16.27 13.24 37.66
N TRP A 35 16.02 14.48 38.07
CA TRP A 35 15.02 15.33 37.43
C TRP A 35 15.34 15.64 35.97
N VAL A 36 16.61 15.95 35.67
CA VAL A 36 17.04 16.20 34.29
C VAL A 36 16.87 14.94 33.44
N ALA A 37 17.24 13.76 33.95
CA ALA A 37 17.05 12.50 33.25
C ALA A 37 15.57 12.23 32.95
N ILE A 38 14.68 12.42 33.94
CA ILE A 38 13.22 12.27 33.76
C ILE A 38 12.71 13.25 32.71
N ALA A 39 13.12 14.52 32.76
CA ALA A 39 12.70 15.54 31.81
C ALA A 39 13.12 15.20 30.37
N VAL A 40 14.34 14.68 30.18
CA VAL A 40 14.82 14.21 28.87
C VAL A 40 13.99 13.02 28.38
N SER A 41 13.74 12.02 29.23
CA SER A 41 12.92 10.85 28.86
C SER A 41 11.49 11.23 28.48
N VAL A 42 10.85 12.13 29.24
CA VAL A 42 9.50 12.63 28.90
C VAL A 42 9.51 13.40 27.59
N THR A 43 10.52 14.25 27.35
CA THR A 43 10.65 15.00 26.10
C THR A 43 10.82 14.07 24.90
N GLN A 44 11.66 13.05 25.02
CA GLN A 44 11.84 12.03 23.98
C GLN A 44 10.54 11.27 23.69
N MET A 45 9.77 10.93 24.73
CA MET A 45 8.47 10.28 24.59
C MET A 45 7.48 11.17 23.84
N VAL A 46 7.38 12.46 24.20
CA VAL A 46 6.48 13.42 23.53
C VAL A 46 6.85 13.59 22.05
N ILE A 47 8.14 13.62 21.72
CA ILE A 47 8.62 13.72 20.34
C ILE A 47 8.34 12.43 19.55
N SER A 48 8.46 11.26 20.18
CA SER A 48 8.29 9.95 19.51
C SER A 48 6.83 9.52 19.39
N PHE A 49 5.96 10.04 20.25
CA PHE A 49 4.53 9.71 20.27
C PHE A 49 3.81 9.94 18.92
N PRO A 50 3.93 11.11 18.24
CA PRO A 50 3.24 11.34 16.97
C PRO A 50 3.65 10.33 15.90
N LEU A 51 4.93 9.96 15.85
CA LEU A 51 5.44 8.95 14.91
C LEU A 51 4.80 7.59 15.19
N LEU A 52 4.81 7.14 16.44
CA LEU A 52 4.18 5.87 16.83
C LEU A 52 2.69 5.88 16.50
N THR A 53 1.98 6.97 16.79
CA THR A 53 0.55 7.06 16.45
C THR A 53 0.32 6.94 14.95
N SER A 54 1.12 7.62 14.11
CA SER A 54 0.98 7.51 12.65
C SER A 54 1.23 6.09 12.13
N PHE A 55 2.15 5.34 12.74
CA PHE A 55 2.39 3.93 12.40
C PHE A 55 1.22 3.03 12.80
N TYR A 56 0.65 3.24 13.99
CA TYR A 56 -0.47 2.41 14.47
C TYR A 56 -1.81 2.76 13.82
N THR A 57 -1.97 3.97 13.31
CA THR A 57 -3.17 4.42 12.59
C THR A 57 -2.95 4.50 11.09
N ALA A 58 -1.91 3.87 10.55
CA ALA A 58 -1.71 3.83 9.10
C ALA A 58 -2.81 2.98 8.43
N PRO A 59 -3.33 3.41 7.26
CA PRO A 59 -4.10 2.52 6.40
C PRO A 59 -3.18 1.45 5.81
N ASP A 60 -3.73 0.27 5.55
CA ASP A 60 -3.07 -0.81 4.84
C ASP A 60 -4.05 -1.31 3.80
N LEU A 61 -3.74 -1.06 2.53
CA LEU A 61 -4.61 -1.38 1.42
C LEU A 61 -4.16 -2.67 0.79
N MET A 62 -5.07 -3.63 0.69
CA MET A 62 -4.83 -4.89 0.03
C MET A 62 -5.86 -5.11 -1.08
N VAL A 63 -5.38 -5.37 -2.28
CA VAL A 63 -6.22 -5.89 -3.37
C VAL A 63 -5.89 -7.36 -3.56
N SER A 64 -6.92 -8.18 -3.44
CA SER A 64 -6.85 -9.61 -3.74
C SER A 64 -7.83 -9.97 -4.83
N GLY A 65 -7.41 -10.71 -5.85
CA GLY A 65 -8.34 -11.14 -6.87
C GLY A 65 -7.76 -12.10 -7.89
N SER A 66 -8.63 -12.52 -8.77
CA SER A 66 -8.30 -13.44 -9.84
C SER A 66 -8.83 -12.95 -11.16
N GLY A 67 -7.97 -13.02 -12.18
CA GLY A 67 -8.35 -12.84 -13.58
C GLY A 67 -8.37 -14.18 -14.31
N SER A 68 -9.03 -14.20 -15.46
CA SER A 68 -9.00 -15.32 -16.39
C SER A 68 -7.64 -15.44 -17.08
N ALA A 69 -7.30 -16.66 -17.49
CA ALA A 69 -6.21 -16.88 -18.42
C ALA A 69 -6.46 -16.14 -19.76
N LEU A 70 -5.39 -15.70 -20.42
CA LEU A 70 -5.43 -14.97 -21.70
C LEU A 70 -6.21 -15.71 -22.81
N LYS A 71 -6.19 -17.05 -22.77
CA LYS A 71 -6.86 -17.97 -23.71
C LYS A 71 -8.36 -18.13 -23.48
N ALA A 72 -8.89 -17.65 -22.36
CA ALA A 72 -10.30 -17.81 -22.06
C ALA A 72 -11.16 -17.05 -23.08
N LYS A 73 -12.22 -17.71 -23.55
CA LYS A 73 -13.20 -17.14 -24.50
C LYS A 73 -13.95 -15.93 -23.91
N LEU A 74 -13.96 -15.83 -22.59
CA LEU A 74 -14.51 -14.71 -21.82
C LEU A 74 -13.43 -14.27 -20.84
N SER A 75 -13.06 -12.99 -20.86
CA SER A 75 -12.27 -12.42 -19.77
C SER A 75 -13.22 -12.18 -18.60
N ASN A 76 -13.05 -12.88 -17.50
CA ASN A 76 -13.74 -12.54 -16.26
C ASN A 76 -12.72 -12.36 -15.14
N GLY A 77 -13.03 -11.46 -14.21
CA GLY A 77 -12.22 -11.34 -13.02
C GLY A 77 -12.99 -10.69 -11.88
N THR A 78 -12.60 -11.07 -10.68
CA THR A 78 -13.14 -10.51 -9.44
C THR A 78 -11.96 -10.07 -8.59
N TYR A 79 -11.97 -8.80 -8.21
CA TYR A 79 -11.00 -8.20 -7.31
C TYR A 79 -11.71 -7.68 -6.08
N THR A 80 -11.09 -7.84 -4.95
CA THR A 80 -11.55 -7.34 -3.67
C THR A 80 -10.49 -6.40 -3.14
N LEU A 81 -10.82 -5.11 -3.11
CA LEU A 81 -10.05 -4.07 -2.44
C LEU A 81 -10.52 -3.99 -0.99
N LYS A 82 -9.59 -4.09 -0.05
CA LYS A 82 -9.88 -4.00 1.38
C LYS A 82 -8.87 -3.12 2.09
N ASN A 83 -9.34 -2.30 3.02
CA ASN A 83 -8.47 -1.65 4.00
C ASN A 83 -8.32 -2.57 5.23
N THR A 84 -7.17 -3.23 5.35
CA THR A 84 -6.78 -4.06 6.50
C THR A 84 -6.14 -3.26 7.62
N GLY A 85 -5.82 -1.99 7.38
CA GLY A 85 -5.23 -1.10 8.37
C GLY A 85 -6.23 -0.58 9.40
N ARG A 86 -5.71 0.22 10.33
CA ARG A 86 -6.52 0.89 11.37
C ARG A 86 -6.86 2.34 11.01
N GLY A 87 -6.21 2.89 10.00
CA GLY A 87 -6.44 4.23 9.47
C GLY A 87 -7.41 4.29 8.31
N ASN A 88 -8.01 5.46 8.09
CA ASN A 88 -8.75 5.75 6.87
C ASN A 88 -7.76 5.94 5.72
N ALA A 89 -7.99 5.29 4.59
CA ALA A 89 -7.26 5.57 3.35
C ALA A 89 -8.00 6.66 2.55
N THR A 90 -7.29 7.63 2.00
CA THR A 90 -7.86 8.72 1.18
C THR A 90 -7.28 8.68 -0.23
N ASN A 91 -8.07 9.16 -1.20
CA ASN A 91 -7.69 9.21 -2.62
C ASN A 91 -7.09 7.89 -3.11
N VAL A 92 -7.81 6.79 -2.84
CA VAL A 92 -7.36 5.46 -3.23
C VAL A 92 -7.54 5.31 -4.72
N GLU A 93 -6.47 4.96 -5.42
CA GLU A 93 -6.50 4.72 -6.84
C GLU A 93 -6.05 3.29 -7.15
N LEU A 94 -6.86 2.62 -7.96
CA LEU A 94 -6.62 1.29 -8.44
C LEU A 94 -6.56 1.30 -9.96
N GLY A 95 -5.44 0.85 -10.51
CA GLY A 95 -5.28 0.62 -11.94
C GLY A 95 -5.50 -0.84 -12.30
N LEU A 96 -6.40 -1.11 -13.24
CA LEU A 96 -6.62 -2.44 -13.80
C LEU A 96 -6.28 -2.44 -15.29
N ASN A 97 -5.59 -3.49 -15.73
CA ASN A 97 -5.44 -3.81 -17.14
C ASN A 97 -6.59 -4.74 -17.53
N VAL A 98 -7.44 -4.29 -18.44
CA VAL A 98 -8.59 -5.05 -18.92
C VAL A 98 -8.50 -5.22 -20.43
N ARG A 99 -9.22 -6.20 -21.00
CA ARG A 99 -9.25 -6.36 -22.45
C ARG A 99 -10.11 -5.26 -23.06
N LEU A 100 -9.81 -4.90 -24.31
CA LEU A 100 -10.55 -3.88 -25.05
C LEU A 100 -12.06 -4.18 -25.05
N GLY A 101 -12.86 -3.24 -24.56
CA GLY A 101 -14.31 -3.35 -24.51
C GLY A 101 -14.87 -4.19 -23.34
N ASP A 102 -14.03 -4.61 -22.40
CA ASP A 102 -14.48 -5.20 -21.14
C ASP A 102 -15.24 -4.17 -20.29
N ARG A 103 -16.22 -4.65 -19.51
CA ARG A 103 -16.98 -3.81 -18.59
C ARG A 103 -16.43 -3.97 -17.18
N VAL A 104 -16.15 -2.84 -16.53
CA VAL A 104 -15.73 -2.79 -15.14
C VAL A 104 -16.89 -2.30 -14.28
N VAL A 105 -17.25 -3.09 -13.27
CA VAL A 105 -18.34 -2.82 -12.33
C VAL A 105 -17.77 -2.80 -10.92
N VAL A 106 -18.13 -1.81 -10.12
CA VAL A 106 -17.63 -1.64 -8.75
C VAL A 106 -18.81 -1.72 -7.77
N MET A 107 -18.66 -2.53 -6.73
CA MET A 107 -19.67 -2.81 -5.72
C MET A 107 -19.07 -2.73 -4.30
N PRO A 108 -19.58 -1.89 -3.39
CA PRO A 108 -20.64 -0.90 -3.62
C PRO A 108 -20.19 0.20 -4.60
N ALA A 109 -21.15 0.97 -5.15
CA ALA A 109 -20.87 2.08 -6.07
C ALA A 109 -20.30 3.31 -5.33
N VAL A 110 -19.22 3.11 -4.58
CA VAL A 110 -18.46 4.13 -3.83
C VAL A 110 -17.28 4.69 -4.63
N ALA A 111 -17.08 4.20 -5.86
CA ALA A 111 -16.09 4.78 -6.77
C ALA A 111 -16.54 6.18 -7.19
N ASN A 112 -15.66 7.16 -7.04
CA ASN A 112 -15.89 8.53 -7.50
C ASN A 112 -15.80 8.61 -9.03
N VAL A 113 -14.77 7.97 -9.58
CA VAL A 113 -14.38 8.09 -10.99
C VAL A 113 -13.94 6.73 -11.47
N ILE A 114 -14.49 6.31 -12.61
CA ILE A 114 -14.02 5.18 -13.39
C ILE A 114 -13.63 5.75 -14.73
N THR A 115 -12.33 5.87 -14.98
CA THR A 115 -11.79 6.31 -16.27
C THR A 115 -11.24 5.09 -16.99
N THR A 116 -11.72 4.83 -18.19
CA THR A 116 -11.15 3.80 -19.07
C THR A 116 -10.47 4.52 -20.22
N ASP A 117 -9.13 4.51 -20.21
CA ASP A 117 -8.37 5.08 -21.32
C ASP A 117 -8.43 4.11 -22.50
N LYS A 118 -9.05 4.57 -23.60
CA LYS A 118 -9.29 3.81 -24.84
C LYS A 118 -8.23 4.01 -25.92
N GLU A 119 -7.15 4.73 -25.60
CA GLU A 119 -5.96 4.88 -26.46
C GLU A 119 -4.84 3.80 -26.33
N PRO A 120 -4.99 2.65 -25.66
CA PRO A 120 -3.94 1.64 -25.64
C PRO A 120 -4.06 0.67 -26.82
N ILE A 121 -2.90 0.32 -27.39
CA ILE A 121 -2.76 -0.53 -28.58
C ILE A 121 -3.23 -1.99 -28.32
N LEU A 122 -3.31 -2.43 -27.06
CA LEU A 122 -3.52 -3.85 -26.69
C LEU A 122 -4.49 -4.10 -25.51
N PHE A 123 -4.51 -3.24 -24.48
CA PHE A 123 -5.30 -3.43 -23.25
C PHE A 123 -5.86 -2.12 -22.77
N ASP A 124 -7.17 -2.03 -22.52
CA ASP A 124 -7.76 -0.86 -21.87
C ASP A 124 -7.21 -0.73 -20.43
N HIS A 125 -6.88 0.51 -20.05
CA HIS A 125 -6.48 0.81 -18.67
C HIS A 125 -7.68 1.42 -17.94
N ALA A 126 -8.22 0.69 -16.97
CA ALA A 126 -9.29 1.17 -16.11
C ALA A 126 -8.70 1.70 -14.80
N ARG A 127 -8.79 3.02 -14.60
CA ARG A 127 -8.45 3.70 -13.35
C ARG A 127 -9.71 3.92 -12.53
N ILE A 128 -9.74 3.36 -11.33
CA ILE A 128 -10.83 3.47 -10.37
C ILE A 128 -10.35 4.29 -9.19
N GLU A 129 -11.03 5.39 -8.91
CA GLU A 129 -10.71 6.30 -7.80
C GLU A 129 -11.78 6.24 -6.71
N PHE A 130 -11.35 6.17 -5.45
CA PHE A 130 -12.21 6.21 -4.27
C PHE A 130 -11.81 7.39 -3.38
N SER A 131 -12.78 8.23 -2.99
CA SER A 131 -12.55 9.35 -2.06
C SER A 131 -11.89 8.89 -0.76
N ARG A 132 -12.43 7.82 -0.20
CA ARG A 132 -12.08 7.30 1.12
C ARG A 132 -12.44 5.83 1.22
N LEU A 133 -11.63 5.07 1.94
CA LEU A 133 -11.91 3.69 2.32
C LEU A 133 -11.69 3.52 3.83
N LEU A 134 -12.76 3.23 4.55
CA LEU A 134 -12.72 3.08 6.01
C LEU A 134 -12.02 1.77 6.42
N PRO A 135 -11.44 1.69 7.63
CA PRO A 135 -10.90 0.46 8.19
C PRO A 135 -11.93 -0.68 8.13
N GLY A 136 -11.53 -1.81 7.54
CA GLY A 136 -12.40 -2.98 7.37
C GLY A 136 -13.39 -2.89 6.20
N GLU A 137 -13.54 -1.73 5.55
CA GLU A 137 -14.37 -1.58 4.37
C GLU A 137 -13.80 -2.40 3.21
N THR A 138 -14.71 -3.01 2.46
CA THR A 138 -14.37 -3.92 1.37
C THR A 138 -15.17 -3.52 0.14
N VAL A 139 -14.46 -3.39 -0.99
CA VAL A 139 -15.03 -3.09 -2.29
C VAL A 139 -14.70 -4.22 -3.24
N THR A 140 -15.72 -4.78 -3.86
CA THR A 140 -15.60 -5.79 -4.90
C THR A 140 -15.66 -5.12 -6.26
N ILE A 141 -14.72 -5.45 -7.13
CA ILE A 141 -14.65 -5.00 -8.51
C ILE A 141 -14.78 -6.23 -9.39
N LEU A 142 -15.78 -6.17 -10.26
CA LEU A 142 -16.11 -7.21 -11.22
C LEU A 142 -15.71 -6.71 -12.60
N VAL A 143 -14.92 -7.50 -13.31
CA VAL A 143 -14.61 -7.27 -14.71
C VAL A 143 -15.29 -8.35 -15.53
N ILE A 144 -16.14 -7.93 -16.45
CA ILE A 144 -16.93 -8.80 -17.31
C ILE A 144 -16.54 -8.51 -18.75
N GLY A 145 -15.89 -9.48 -19.35
CA GLY A 145 -15.32 -9.33 -20.67
C GLY A 145 -16.34 -9.50 -21.78
N ASN A 146 -16.14 -8.73 -22.83
CA ASN A 146 -16.95 -8.86 -24.04
C ASN A 146 -16.41 -10.03 -24.90
N LYS A 147 -17.31 -10.82 -25.51
CA LYS A 147 -16.96 -12.04 -26.27
C LYS A 147 -16.11 -11.79 -27.52
N GLU A 148 -15.91 -10.53 -27.90
CA GLU A 148 -15.41 -10.14 -29.23
C GLU A 148 -13.93 -9.74 -29.29
N GLY A 149 -13.24 -9.61 -28.15
CA GLY A 149 -11.85 -9.17 -28.13
C GLY A 149 -10.84 -10.31 -28.28
N ILE A 150 -10.70 -10.94 -29.45
CA ILE A 150 -9.57 -11.87 -29.67
C ILE A 150 -8.30 -11.03 -29.85
N ILE A 151 -7.48 -10.93 -28.80
CA ILE A 151 -6.12 -10.39 -28.90
C ILE A 151 -5.39 -11.26 -29.94
N GLY A 152 -4.78 -10.64 -30.96
CA GLY A 152 -4.16 -11.34 -32.08
C GLY A 152 -3.22 -12.49 -31.65
N SER A 153 -3.33 -13.62 -32.37
CA SER A 153 -2.68 -14.90 -32.05
C SER A 153 -1.15 -14.90 -31.89
N PRO A 154 -0.34 -14.07 -32.59
CA PRO A 154 1.12 -14.10 -32.42
C PRO A 154 1.57 -13.44 -31.11
N LEU A 155 0.87 -12.40 -30.68
CA LEU A 155 1.24 -11.61 -29.49
C LEU A 155 0.72 -12.25 -28.20
N MET A 156 -0.41 -12.98 -28.29
CA MET A 156 -0.91 -13.83 -27.20
C MET A 156 0.11 -14.91 -26.80
N GLN A 157 0.87 -15.47 -27.77
CA GLN A 157 1.96 -16.41 -27.48
C GLN A 157 3.14 -15.75 -26.75
N MET A 158 3.43 -14.47 -27.01
CA MET A 158 4.47 -13.73 -26.28
C MET A 158 4.06 -13.43 -24.83
N LEU A 159 2.79 -13.05 -24.61
CA LEU A 159 2.24 -12.78 -23.27
C LEU A 159 2.00 -14.05 -22.44
N GLU A 160 1.75 -15.19 -23.10
CA GLU A 160 1.65 -16.50 -22.45
C GLU A 160 2.94 -16.90 -21.74
N GLY A 161 4.10 -16.59 -22.36
CA GLY A 161 5.40 -16.81 -21.72
C GLY A 161 5.56 -16.06 -20.39
N ALA A 162 4.82 -14.96 -20.22
CA ALA A 162 4.86 -14.13 -19.01
C ALA A 162 3.86 -14.54 -17.92
N LYS A 163 3.09 -15.64 -18.09
CA LYS A 163 2.02 -16.07 -17.15
C LYS A 163 1.11 -14.91 -16.75
N SER A 164 0.70 -14.10 -17.72
CA SER A 164 -0.15 -12.93 -17.45
C SER A 164 -1.62 -13.38 -17.42
N SER A 165 -2.41 -12.84 -16.48
CA SER A 165 -3.88 -12.99 -16.48
C SER A 165 -4.54 -11.68 -16.86
N ILE A 166 -5.73 -11.77 -17.49
CA ILE A 166 -6.54 -10.62 -17.85
C ILE A 166 -7.98 -10.87 -17.38
N PRO A 167 -8.55 -9.96 -16.57
CA PRO A 167 -7.96 -8.71 -16.06
C PRO A 167 -6.71 -8.92 -15.17
N SER A 168 -5.94 -7.85 -14.95
CA SER A 168 -4.86 -7.81 -13.94
C SER A 168 -4.76 -6.47 -13.22
N VAL A 169 -4.26 -6.50 -11.99
CA VAL A 169 -4.01 -5.29 -11.21
C VAL A 169 -2.64 -4.74 -11.57
N SER A 170 -2.60 -3.50 -12.02
CA SER A 170 -1.36 -2.81 -12.40
C SER A 170 -0.75 -2.06 -11.22
N TYR A 171 -1.56 -1.33 -10.45
CA TYR A 171 -1.11 -0.58 -9.28
C TYR A 171 -2.25 -0.34 -8.29
N LEU A 172 -1.87 -0.13 -7.03
CA LEU A 172 -2.74 0.31 -5.95
C LEU A 172 -2.00 1.39 -5.17
N ARG A 173 -2.57 2.59 -5.10
CA ARG A 173 -1.98 3.73 -4.39
C ARG A 173 -3.01 4.50 -3.58
N SER A 174 -2.53 5.23 -2.59
CA SER A 174 -3.27 6.17 -1.76
C SER A 174 -2.35 7.33 -1.38
N ASP A 175 -2.90 8.39 -0.79
CA ASP A 175 -2.08 9.51 -0.28
C ASP A 175 -1.04 9.05 0.75
N GLN A 176 -1.35 7.96 1.48
CA GLN A 176 -0.53 7.42 2.54
C GLN A 176 0.53 6.42 2.05
N GLY A 177 0.50 6.04 0.76
CA GLY A 177 1.49 5.15 0.15
C GLY A 177 0.92 4.12 -0.82
N GLN A 178 1.78 3.18 -1.23
CA GLN A 178 1.41 2.07 -2.10
C GLN A 178 0.73 0.95 -1.30
N GLY A 179 -0.28 0.33 -1.90
CA GLY A 179 -0.95 -0.83 -1.33
C GLY A 179 -0.36 -2.15 -1.84
N GLN A 180 -0.75 -3.24 -1.19
CA GLN A 180 -0.35 -4.59 -1.55
C GLN A 180 -1.28 -5.20 -2.59
N VAL A 181 -0.69 -5.86 -3.59
CA VAL A 181 -1.42 -6.56 -4.65
C VAL A 181 -1.15 -8.06 -4.53
N LYS A 182 -2.22 -8.84 -4.33
CA LYS A 182 -2.20 -10.31 -4.32
C LYS A 182 -3.07 -10.81 -5.46
N GLN A 183 -2.45 -11.16 -6.57
CA GLN A 183 -3.16 -11.67 -7.74
C GLN A 183 -2.95 -13.18 -7.90
N THR A 184 -4.04 -13.90 -8.16
CA THR A 184 -4.03 -15.33 -8.49
C THR A 184 -4.56 -15.51 -9.91
N ILE A 185 -4.04 -16.49 -10.63
CA ILE A 185 -4.47 -16.82 -11.99
C ILE A 185 -5.45 -17.98 -11.88
N ASN A 186 -6.67 -17.82 -12.38
CA ASN A 186 -7.61 -18.93 -12.47
C ASN A 186 -7.47 -19.57 -13.86
N ASP A 187 -6.84 -20.74 -13.90
CA ASP A 187 -6.85 -21.62 -15.06
C ASP A 187 -8.18 -22.38 -15.08
N TYR A 188 -9.21 -21.77 -15.66
CA TYR A 188 -10.41 -22.54 -16.01
C TYR A 188 -10.11 -23.38 -17.27
N PRO A 189 -10.33 -24.70 -17.24
CA PRO A 189 -10.20 -25.57 -18.41
C PRO A 189 -11.24 -25.27 -19.49
#